data_AF-A0A7X8L2Z5-F1
#
_entry.id   AF-A0A7X8L2Z5-F1
#
_cell.length_a   1.000
_cell.length_b   1.000
_cell.length_c   1.000
_cell.angle_alpha   90.00
_cell.angle_beta   90.00
_cell.angle_gamma   90.00
#
_symmetry.space_group_name_H-M   'P 1'
#
loop_
_entity.id
_entity.type
_entity.pdbx_description
1 polymer ?
#
loop_
_entity_poly.entity_id
_entity_poly.type
_entity_poly.pdbx_seq_one_letter_code
_entity_poly.pdbx_strand_id
1 'polypeptide(L)' 'MKYSLRELRARKNVTQKQAASDLGISTTTYNAWERDISRVAIGKVAQVARYYGVNLEEIKFEEKDRD' A
#
# COMPACT_ATOMS: atom_id res chain seq x y z
N MET A 1 9.92 5.76 10.57
CA MET A 1 10.12 4.33 10.21
C MET A 1 9.29 4.07 8.96
N LYS A 2 9.72 3.23 8.01
CA LYS A 2 8.92 2.91 6.80
C LYS A 2 8.24 1.54 6.96
N TYR A 3 7.02 1.40 6.46
CA TYR A 3 6.19 0.19 6.54
C TYR A 3 5.79 -0.28 5.14
N SER A 4 5.87 -1.59 4.92
CA SER A 4 5.23 -2.21 3.75
C SER A 4 3.71 -2.19 3.89
N LEU A 5 3.00 -2.24 2.75
CA LEU A 5 1.54 -2.35 2.79
C LEU A 5 1.06 -3.63 3.48
N ARG A 6 1.83 -4.71 3.42
CA ARG A 6 1.53 -5.96 4.10
C ARG A 6 1.53 -5.79 5.62
N GLU A 7 2.49 -5.05 6.17
CA GLU A 7 2.55 -4.74 7.60
C GLU A 7 1.39 -3.83 8.03
N LEU A 8 1.11 -2.77 7.26
CA LEU A 8 -0.03 -1.88 7.53
C LEU A 8 -1.35 -2.64 7.51
N ARG A 9 -1.52 -3.54 6.54
CA ARG A 9 -2.68 -4.43 6.47
C ARG A 9 -2.79 -5.35 7.69
N ALA A 10 -1.70 -5.97 8.10
CA ALA A 10 -1.67 -6.84 9.28
C ALA A 10 -2.02 -6.07 10.56
N ARG A 11 -1.52 -4.84 10.73
CA ARG A 11 -1.87 -3.95 11.87
C ARG A 11 -3.33 -3.56 11.88
N LYS A 12 -3.93 -3.35 10.70
CA LYS A 12 -5.37 -3.07 10.57
C LYS A 12 -6.24 -4.34 10.72
N ASN A 13 -5.64 -5.53 10.75
CA ASN A 13 -6.32 -6.83 10.83
C ASN A 13 -7.36 -7.07 9.72
N VAL A 14 -6.99 -6.77 8.47
CA VAL A 14 -7.85 -6.99 7.30
C VAL A 14 -7.20 -7.93 6.28
N THR A 15 -8.03 -8.62 5.50
CA THR A 15 -7.55 -9.43 4.37
C THR A 15 -7.21 -8.54 3.17
N GLN A 16 -6.45 -9.06 2.20
CA GLN A 16 -6.18 -8.35 0.95
C GLN A 16 -7.48 -8.00 0.21
N LYS A 17 -8.47 -8.90 0.22
CA LYS A 17 -9.80 -8.70 -0.38
C LYS A 17 -10.55 -7.54 0.29
N GLN A 18 -10.52 -7.48 1.62
CA GLN A 18 -11.17 -6.40 2.37
C GLN A 18 -10.48 -5.06 2.10
N ALA A 19 -9.14 -5.00 2.18
CA ALA A 19 -8.40 -3.78 1.88
C ALA A 19 -8.64 -3.28 0.44
N ALA A 20 -8.70 -4.20 -0.53
CA ALA A 20 -9.03 -3.87 -1.91
C ALA A 20 -10.45 -3.29 -2.04
N SER A 21 -11.43 -3.92 -1.39
CA SER A 21 -12.81 -3.44 -1.34
C SER A 21 -12.91 -2.04 -0.74
N ASP A 22 -12.24 -1.81 0.39
CA ASP A 22 -12.26 -0.53 1.11
C ASP A 22 -11.57 0.60 0.32
N LEU A 23 -10.55 0.25 -0.48
CA LEU A 23 -9.85 1.17 -1.37
C LEU A 23 -10.52 1.33 -2.75
N GLY A 24 -11.61 0.60 -3.02
CA GLY A 24 -12.33 0.63 -4.30
C GLY A 24 -11.49 0.14 -5.48
N ILE A 25 -10.67 -0.90 -5.28
CA ILE A 25 -9.82 -1.51 -6.31
C ILE A 25 -9.99 -3.03 -6.34
N SER A 26 -9.48 -3.67 -7.40
CA SER A 26 -9.48 -5.14 -7.45
C SER A 26 -8.49 -5.74 -6.44
N THR A 27 -8.77 -6.94 -5.94
CA THR A 27 -7.83 -7.69 -5.08
C THR A 27 -6.49 -7.90 -5.79
N THR A 28 -6.50 -8.16 -7.10
CA THR A 28 -5.27 -8.31 -7.91
C THR A 28 -4.43 -7.02 -7.89
N THR A 29 -5.08 -5.85 -8.02
CA THR A 29 -4.41 -4.54 -7.93
C THR A 29 -3.78 -4.36 -6.55
N TYR A 30 -4.52 -4.65 -5.48
CA TYR A 30 -4.00 -4.54 -4.12
C TYR A 30 -2.82 -5.49 -3.87
N ASN A 31 -2.91 -6.74 -4.35
CA ASN A 31 -1.82 -7.71 -4.25
C ASN A 31 -0.56 -7.25 -4.99
N ALA A 32 -0.70 -6.60 -6.15
CA ALA A 32 0.41 -6.00 -6.87
C ALA A 32 1.04 -4.85 -6.07
N TRP A 33 0.23 -4.00 -5.44
CA TRP A 33 0.73 -2.88 -4.62
C TRP A 33 1.50 -3.35 -3.38
N GLU A 34 1.12 -4.48 -2.75
CA GLU A 34 1.90 -5.05 -1.65
C GLU A 34 3.30 -5.50 -2.07
N ARG A 35 3.48 -5.84 -3.34
CA ARG A 35 4.79 -6.22 -3.90
C ARG A 35 5.59 -5.00 -4.31
N ASP A 36 4.95 -4.05 -4.99
CA ASP A 36 5.57 -2.80 -5.42
C ASP A 36 4.51 -1.71 -5.63
N ILE A 37 4.55 -0.67 -4.79
CA ILE A 37 3.70 0.52 -4.89
C ILE A 37 4.42 1.72 -5.54
N SER A 38 5.72 1.60 -5.86
CA SER A 38 6.56 2.71 -6.37
C SER A 38 6.04 3.35 -7.67
N ARG A 39 5.32 2.58 -8.49
CA ARG A 39 4.77 3.01 -9.78
C ARG A 39 3.30 3.43 -9.73
N VAL A 40 2.70 3.43 -8.55
CA VAL A 40 1.30 3.80 -8.37
C VAL A 40 1.18 5.33 -8.31
N ALA A 41 0.19 5.89 -9.01
CA ALA A 41 -0.05 7.32 -9.00
C ALA A 41 -0.17 7.86 -7.56
N ILE A 42 0.50 8.99 -7.28
CA ILE A 42 0.59 9.54 -5.91
C ILE A 42 -0.77 9.74 -5.24
N GLY A 43 -1.81 10.10 -6.01
CA GLY A 43 -3.17 10.25 -5.48
C GLY A 43 -3.79 8.95 -4.95
N LYS A 44 -3.37 7.79 -5.48
CA LYS A 44 -3.76 6.46 -4.97
C LYS A 44 -2.92 6.07 -3.76
N VAL A 45 -1.62 6.38 -3.77
CA VAL A 45 -0.76 6.18 -2.58
C VAL A 45 -1.27 7.00 -1.40
N ALA A 46 -1.74 8.23 -1.64
CA ALA A 46 -2.34 9.08 -0.61
C ALA A 46 -3.66 8.49 -0.06
N GLN A 47 -4.46 7.81 -0.90
CA GLN A 47 -5.65 7.08 -0.43
C GLN A 47 -5.24 5.92 0.49
N VAL A 48 -4.19 5.19 0.14
CA VAL A 48 -3.65 4.10 0.96
C VAL A 48 -3.12 4.61 2.30
N ALA A 49 -2.37 5.70 2.29
CA ALA A 49 -1.85 6.35 3.50
C ALA A 49 -2.99 6.74 4.46
N ARG A 50 -4.03 7.42 3.93
CA ARG A 50 -5.23 7.77 4.71
C ARG A 50 -5.96 6.55 5.24
N TYR A 51 -6.13 5.51 4.42
CA TYR A 51 -6.82 4.28 4.80
C TYR A 51 -6.12 3.55 5.96
N TYR A 52 -4.78 3.60 6.01
CA TYR A 52 -3.98 2.99 7.07
C TYR A 52 -3.61 3.94 8.22
N GLY A 53 -3.97 5.22 8.14
CA GLY A 53 -3.68 6.21 9.18
C GLY A 53 -2.20 6.54 9.32
N VAL A 54 -1.46 6.56 8.20
CA VAL A 54 -0.03 6.87 8.16
C VAL A 54 0.25 8.01 7.17
N ASN A 55 1.42 8.64 7.29
CA ASN A 55 1.91 9.60 6.31
C ASN A 55 2.47 8.89 5.07
N LEU A 56 2.49 9.60 3.93
CA LEU A 56 3.06 9.09 2.68
C LEU A 56 4.53 8.65 2.82
N GLU A 57 5.31 9.39 3.60
CA GLU A 57 6.73 9.13 3.88
C GLU A 57 6.98 7.87 4.71
N GLU A 58 5.94 7.38 5.41
CA GLU A 58 5.99 6.14 6.20
C GLU A 58 5.70 4.91 5.33
N ILE A 59 5.31 5.06 4.07
CA ILE A 59 5.12 3.93 3.15
C ILE A 59 6.48 3.54 2.55
N LYS A 60 6.81 2.25 2.63
CA LYS A 60 8.00 1.70 1.97
C LYS A 60 7.76 1.65 0.46
N PHE A 61 8.60 2.36 -0.27
CA PHE A 61 8.76 2.21 -1.71
C PHE A 61 10.01 1.37 -1.93
N GLU A 62 9.92 0.31 -2.74
CA GLU A 62 11.13 -0.42 -3.14
C GLU A 62 11.98 0.52 -3.99
N GLU A 63 13.21 0.78 -3.55
CA GLU A 63 14.20 1.45 -4.38
C GLU A 63 14.71 0.42 -5.37
N LYS A 64 14.66 0.73 -6.67
CA LYS A 64 15.42 -0.07 -7.62
C LYS A 64 16.89 0.07 -7.27
N ASP A 65 17.57 -1.06 -7.10
CA ASP A 65 19.02 -1.11 -7.28
C ASP A 65 19.33 -0.34 -8.57
N ARG A 66 20.04 0.79 -8.42
CA ARG A 66 20.56 1.50 -9.58
C ARG A 66 21.70 0.62 -10.08
N ASP A 67 21.44 -0.11 -11.16
CA ASP A 67 22.48 -0.76 -11.96
C ASP A 67 23.59 0.24 -12.35
#